data_AF-R7XVB4-F1
#
_entry.id   AF-R7XVB4-F1
#
_cell.length_a   1.000
_cell.length_b   1.000
_cell.length_c   1.000
_cell.angle_alpha   90.00
_cell.angle_beta   90.00
_cell.angle_gamma   90.00
#
_symmetry.space_group_name_H-M   'P 1'
#
loop_
_entity.id
_entity.type
_entity.pdbx_description
1 polymer ?
#
loop_
_entity_poly.entity_id
_entity_poly.type
_entity_poly.pdbx_seq_one_letter_code
_entity_poly.pdbx_strand_id
1 'polypeptide(L)'
;MRIIAGEPGLARALRDHGHEVIFTGGAHTVEQLVATAIQEDADLVALTGPEADDADRVTALLAEREADDIEVTVFTPDAAGLWGPTQPLADR
;
A
#
# COMPACT_ATOMS: atom_id res chain seq x y z
N MET A 1 -10.50 7.46 0.75
CA MET A 1 -9.51 6.38 0.72
C MET A 1 -8.15 6.95 1.03
N ARG A 2 -7.71 6.77 2.29
CA ARG A 2 -6.40 7.06 2.82
C ARG A 2 -5.52 5.83 2.62
N ILE A 3 -4.37 6.04 2.00
CA ILE A 3 -3.48 4.96 1.56
C ILE A 3 -2.08 5.18 2.12
N ILE A 4 -1.49 4.13 2.65
CA ILE A 4 -0.07 4.09 3.02
C ILE A 4 0.74 3.60 1.83
N ALA A 5 1.77 4.34 1.41
CA ALA A 5 2.65 3.93 0.32
C ALA A 5 4.13 4.25 0.61
N GLY A 6 5.02 3.29 0.35
CA GLY A 6 6.46 3.43 0.54
C GLY A 6 7.23 3.87 -0.71
N GLU A 7 6.71 3.58 -1.91
CA GLU A 7 7.36 3.88 -3.19
C GLU A 7 6.94 5.26 -3.75
N PRO A 8 7.89 6.16 -4.07
CA PRO A 8 7.57 7.52 -4.53
C PRO A 8 6.72 7.57 -5.80
N GLY A 9 6.99 6.67 -6.76
CA GLY A 9 6.28 6.62 -8.03
C GLY A 9 4.82 6.20 -7.85
N LEU A 10 4.58 5.15 -7.07
CA LEU A 10 3.23 4.71 -6.71
C LEU A 10 2.48 5.79 -5.90
N ALA A 11 3.14 6.38 -4.91
CA ALA A 11 2.55 7.43 -4.10
C ALA A 11 2.14 8.65 -4.94
N ARG A 12 2.92 8.98 -5.99
CA ARG A 12 2.55 10.03 -6.94
C ARG A 12 1.33 9.64 -7.76
N ALA A 13 1.33 8.43 -8.34
CA ALA A 13 0.24 7.93 -9.15
C ALA A 13 -1.10 7.90 -8.40
N LEU A 14 -1.10 7.39 -7.17
CA LEU A 14 -2.30 7.34 -6.32
C LEU A 14 -2.85 8.74 -6.01
N ARG A 15 -1.97 9.71 -5.74
CA ARG A 15 -2.38 11.12 -5.54
C ARG A 15 -2.96 11.74 -6.81
N ASP A 16 -2.40 11.42 -7.96
CA ASP A 16 -2.91 11.91 -9.26
C ASP A 16 -4.32 11.36 -9.57
N HIS A 17 -4.71 10.23 -8.98
CA HIS A 17 -6.07 9.68 -9.02
C HIS A 17 -7.00 10.19 -7.90
N GLY A 18 -6.52 11.12 -7.06
CA GLY A 18 -7.34 11.77 -6.02
C GLY A 18 -7.38 11.02 -4.69
N HIS A 19 -6.52 10.02 -4.47
CA HIS A 19 -6.40 9.37 -3.17
C HIS A 19 -5.61 10.22 -2.17
N GLU A 20 -5.98 10.15 -0.91
CA GLU A 20 -5.17 10.69 0.17
C GLU A 20 -4.03 9.71 0.45
N VAL A 21 -2.79 10.12 0.20
CA VAL A 21 -1.63 9.22 0.33
C VAL A 21 -0.68 9.71 1.40
N ILE A 22 -0.49 8.86 2.39
CA ILE A 22 0.53 8.99 3.42
C ILE A 22 1.77 8.27 2.92
N PHE A 23 2.75 9.08 2.53
CA PHE A 23 4.01 8.56 2.04
C PHE A 23 4.96 8.34 3.21
N THR A 24 5.35 7.09 3.41
CA THR A 24 6.23 6.71 4.52
C THR A 24 7.71 6.80 4.12
N GLY A 25 8.04 6.60 2.84
CA GLY A 25 9.42 6.49 2.35
C GLY A 25 9.87 5.02 2.20
N GLY A 26 10.80 4.72 1.30
CA GLY A 26 11.11 3.34 0.88
C GLY A 26 11.91 2.48 1.86
N ALA A 27 12.11 2.90 3.11
CA ALA A 27 12.91 2.17 4.09
C ALA A 27 12.15 2.05 5.43
N HIS A 28 11.24 1.08 5.50
CA HIS A 28 10.53 0.70 6.73
C HIS A 28 10.49 -0.81 6.87
N THR A 29 10.50 -1.30 8.11
CA THR A 29 10.12 -2.69 8.37
C THR A 29 8.61 -2.86 8.22
N VAL A 30 8.16 -4.10 8.03
CA VAL A 30 6.74 -4.46 7.96
C VAL A 30 5.98 -4.00 9.22
N GLU A 31 6.59 -4.09 10.40
CA GLU A 31 6.00 -3.61 11.66
C GLU A 31 5.80 -2.09 11.69
N GLN A 32 6.75 -1.32 11.17
CA GLN A 32 6.64 0.14 11.09
C GLN A 32 5.55 0.55 10.10
N LEU A 33 5.44 -0.17 8.99
CA LEU A 33 4.39 0.06 8.01
C LEU A 33 3.00 -0.18 8.61
N VAL A 34 2.80 -1.32 9.27
CA VAL A 34 1.55 -1.69 9.96
C VAL A 34 1.23 -0.70 11.07
N ALA A 35 2.21 -0.33 11.90
CA ALA A 35 2.00 0.65 12.96
C ALA A 35 1.53 2.01 12.40
N THR A 36 2.09 2.43 11.27
CA THR A 36 1.68 3.68 10.61
C THR A 36 0.27 3.56 10.03
N ALA A 37 -0.05 2.44 9.38
CA ALA A 37 -1.38 2.21 8.81
C ALA A 37 -2.48 2.29 9.87
N ILE A 38 -2.25 1.67 11.03
CA ILE A 38 -3.18 1.71 12.17
C ILE A 38 -3.27 3.11 12.76
N GLN A 39 -2.13 3.78 13.00
CA GLN A 39 -2.11 5.12 13.61
C GLN A 39 -2.83 6.17 12.76
N GLU A 40 -2.73 6.04 11.44
CA GLU A 40 -3.30 6.99 10.50
C GLU A 40 -4.71 6.64 10.05
N ASP A 41 -5.29 5.55 10.56
CA ASP A 41 -6.62 5.07 10.16
C ASP A 41 -6.69 4.92 8.63
N ALA A 42 -5.75 4.13 8.09
CA ALA A 42 -5.63 3.91 6.66
C ALA A 42 -6.68 2.91 6.16
N ASP A 43 -7.22 3.17 4.97
CA ASP A 43 -8.12 2.23 4.29
C ASP A 43 -7.33 1.12 3.56
N LEU A 44 -6.09 1.43 3.13
CA LEU A 44 -5.28 0.52 2.31
C LEU A 44 -3.76 0.68 2.55
N VAL A 45 -3.04 -0.43 2.59
CA VAL A 45 -1.57 -0.51 2.54
C VAL A 45 -1.15 -0.94 1.13
N ALA A 46 -0.43 -0.05 0.45
CA ALA A 46 0.06 -0.26 -0.91
C ALA A 46 1.54 -0.70 -0.89
N LEU A 47 1.77 -1.97 -1.22
CA LEU A 47 3.10 -2.58 -1.28
C LEU A 47 3.64 -2.58 -2.71
N THR A 48 4.96 -2.58 -2.86
CA THR A 48 5.64 -2.64 -4.16
C THR A 48 6.69 -3.72 -4.17
N GLY A 49 6.48 -4.77 -4.95
CA GLY A 49 7.43 -5.89 -5.03
C GLY A 49 6.83 -7.13 -5.70
N PRO A 50 7.66 -8.10 -6.08
CA PRO A 50 7.21 -9.36 -6.69
C PRO A 50 6.78 -10.43 -5.67
N GLU A 51 6.99 -10.22 -4.37
CA GLU A 51 6.86 -11.26 -3.35
C GLU A 51 5.59 -11.08 -2.53
N ALA A 52 4.79 -12.14 -2.44
CA ALA A 52 3.60 -12.23 -1.60
C ALA A 52 3.93 -12.27 -0.10
N ASP A 53 5.16 -12.64 0.27
CA ASP A 53 5.57 -12.85 1.66
C ASP A 53 5.41 -11.58 2.52
N ASP A 54 5.70 -10.40 1.97
CA ASP A 54 5.49 -9.14 2.67
C ASP A 54 4.00 -8.83 2.84
N ALA A 55 3.17 -9.15 1.84
CA ALA A 55 1.72 -8.94 1.91
C ALA A 55 1.07 -9.85 2.95
N ASP A 56 1.44 -11.13 2.97
CA ASP A 56 0.95 -12.10 3.96
C ASP A 56 1.35 -11.70 5.38
N ARG A 57 2.60 -11.23 5.56
CA ARG A 57 3.08 -10.77 6.87
C ARG A 57 2.39 -9.49 7.33
N VAL A 58 2.16 -8.52 6.44
CA VAL A 58 1.40 -7.30 6.75
C VAL A 58 -0.02 -7.65 7.15
N THR A 59 -0.70 -8.50 6.38
CA THR A 59 -2.07 -8.96 6.65
C THR A 59 -2.16 -9.67 8.00
N ALA A 60 -1.23 -10.57 8.30
CA ALA A 60 -1.18 -11.27 9.58
C ALA A 60 -1.00 -10.30 10.76
N LEU A 61 -0.08 -9.34 10.65
CA LEU A 61 0.15 -8.35 11.71
C LEU A 61 -1.04 -7.39 11.91
N LEU A 62 -1.73 -7.01 10.83
CA LEU A 62 -2.96 -6.22 10.92
C LEU A 62 -4.04 -6.98 11.69
N ALA A 63 -4.26 -8.25 11.35
CA ALA A 63 -5.20 -9.11 12.06
C ALA A 63 -4.83 -9.33 13.55
N GLU A 64 -3.54 -9.53 13.86
CA GLU A 64 -3.05 -9.61 15.24
C GLU A 64 -3.28 -8.33 16.06
N ARG A 65 -3.54 -7.20 15.40
CA ARG A 65 -3.78 -5.89 16.02
C ARG A 65 -5.22 -5.42 15.88
N GLU A 66 -6.13 -6.32 15.49
CA GLU A 66 -7.57 -6.04 15.33
C GLU A 66 -7.84 -4.93 14.28
N ALA A 67 -7.03 -4.90 13.22
CA ALA A 67 -7.09 -3.94 12.11
C ALA A 67 -7.19 -4.67 10.74
N ASP A 68 -7.87 -5.81 10.69
CA ASP A 68 -8.08 -6.62 9.49
C ASP A 68 -9.04 -5.99 8.47
N ASP A 69 -9.64 -4.84 8.80
CA ASP A 69 -10.41 -3.99 7.90
C ASP A 69 -9.54 -3.15 6.95
N ILE A 70 -8.24 -3.01 7.23
CA ILE A 70 -7.28 -2.33 6.35
C ILE A 70 -6.88 -3.27 5.19
N GLU A 71 -7.19 -2.88 3.96
CA GLU A 71 -6.85 -3.69 2.78
C GLU A 71 -5.34 -3.69 2.49
N VAL A 72 -4.80 -4.83 2.05
CA VAL A 72 -3.40 -4.93 1.61
C VAL A 72 -3.37 -5.27 0.13
N THR A 73 -2.78 -4.39 -0.68
CA THR A 73 -2.66 -4.59 -2.13
C THR A 73 -1.22 -4.41 -2.60
N VAL A 74 -0.77 -5.33 -3.44
CA VAL A 74 0.55 -5.28 -4.08
C VAL A 74 0.44 -4.65 -5.46
N PHE A 75 1.25 -3.64 -5.70
CA PHE A 75 1.36 -2.95 -6.98
C PHE A 75 2.67 -3.32 -7.67
N THR A 76 2.59 -3.60 -8.95
CA THR A 76 3.76 -3.81 -9.81
C THR A 76 3.77 -2.72 -10.87
N PRO A 77 4.90 -2.01 -11.09
CA PRO A 77 4.98 -1.06 -12.19
C PRO A 77 4.87 -1.81 -13.52
N ASP A 78 4.40 -1.13 -14.56
CA ASP A 78 4.39 -1.72 -15.89
C ASP A 78 5.82 -1.94 -16.42
N ALA A 79 5.94 -2.55 -17.61
CA ALA A 79 7.24 -2.81 -18.24
C ALA A 79 8.07 -1.54 -18.52
N ALA A 80 7.45 -0.36 -18.50
CA ALA A 80 8.11 0.93 -18.67
C ALA A 80 8.52 1.57 -17.33
N GLY A 81 8.29 0.90 -16.19
CA GLY A 81 8.55 1.42 -14.86
C GLY A 81 7.55 2.52 -14.45
N LEU A 82 6.42 2.62 -15.16
CA LEU A 82 5.40 3.62 -14.89
C LEU A 82 4.34 3.06 -13.95
N TRP A 83 3.92 3.92 -13.04
CA TRP A 83 2.80 3.72 -12.15
C TRP A 83 1.59 4.41 -12.80
N GLY A 84 1.08 3.82 -13.88
CA GLY A 84 0.00 4.36 -14.69
C GLY A 84 -1.10 3.32 -14.94
N PRO A 85 -2.30 3.72 -15.42
CA PRO A 85 -3.43 2.82 -15.55
C PRO A 85 -3.20 1.81 -16.68
N THR A 86 -2.62 0.65 -16.38
CA THR A 86 -2.63 -0.51 -17.29
C THR A 86 -3.82 -1.43 -17.05
N GLN A 87 -4.54 -1.29 -15.93
CA GLN A 87 -5.89 -1.81 -15.70
C GLN A 87 -6.63 -0.91 -14.68
N PRO A 88 -7.96 -0.78 -14.75
CA PRO A 88 -8.70 -0.04 -13.74
C PRO A 88 -8.56 -0.74 -12.38
N LEU A 89 -8.18 0.04 -11.35
CA LEU A 89 -8.41 -0.30 -9.95
C LEU A 89 -9.92 -0.13 -9.69
N ALA A 90 -10.73 -1.03 -10.23
CA ALA A 90 -12.18 -1.03 -10.03
C ALA A 90 -12.75 -2.46 -10.07
N ASP A 91 -13.57 -2.72 -9.06
CA ASP A 91 -14.50 -3.82 -8.83
C ASP A 91 -13.94 -5.13 -8.27
N ARG A 92 -13.68 -5.11 -6.95
CA ARG A 92 -13.95 -6.25 -6.07
C ARG A 92 -14.80 -5.79 -4.89
#